data_AF-X1CAJ1-F1
#
_entry.id   AF-X1CAJ1-F1
#
_cell.length_a   1.000
_cell.length_b   1.000
_cell.length_c   1.000
_cell.angle_alpha   90.00
_cell.angle_beta   90.00
_cell.angle_gamma   90.00
#
_symmetry.space_group_name_H-M   'P 1'
#
loop_
_entity.id
_entity.type
_entity.pdbx_description
1 polymer ?
#
loop_
_entity_poly.entity_id
_entity_poly.type
_entity_poly.pdbx_seq_one_letter_code
_entity_poly.pdbx_strand_id
1 'polypeptide(L)'
;YQAVGDYNLALRFYRRSLKISNDIENQHSIANDLTSISLVFIEIGKFSKAKKLIGNALEIQKEITEKGLESECCLQLCRINMGTKNIAVAREYCSRATKIIEDIGHKKRNLVECLLLDSELYYREKIYSKGIKVANKAIKMAKEMGTKDLYAKALLLKVKNGIKLHVLSKLEVRKILDEAKEIAEEIGCPEILWRVYFEYGRYLQNNKEYLEALDYYQKCNGIFSDVISKIKNESYRRSYFNRPDRQAVLAAIDKIEKLLH
;
A
#
# COMPACT_ATOMS: atom_id res chain seq x y z
N TYR A 1 -3.91 9.77 -11.31
CA TYR A 1 -4.97 10.23 -10.38
C TYR A 1 -4.92 9.53 -9.03
N GLN A 2 -5.04 8.19 -8.96
CA GLN A 2 -4.95 7.47 -7.69
C GLN A 2 -3.61 7.70 -6.96
N ALA A 3 -2.50 7.57 -7.68
CA ALA A 3 -1.16 7.73 -7.10
C ALA A 3 -0.90 9.14 -6.52
N VAL A 4 -1.58 10.16 -7.03
CA VAL A 4 -1.47 11.58 -6.61
C VAL A 4 -2.55 12.00 -5.62
N GLY A 5 -3.36 11.05 -5.13
CA GLY A 5 -4.41 11.29 -4.13
C GLY A 5 -5.73 11.86 -4.66
N ASP A 6 -5.89 12.03 -5.98
CA ASP A 6 -7.18 12.44 -6.57
C ASP A 6 -8.07 11.22 -6.80
N TYR A 7 -8.65 10.73 -5.69
CA TYR A 7 -9.54 9.57 -5.71
C TYR A 7 -10.87 9.86 -6.42
N ASN A 8 -11.32 11.12 -6.47
CA ASN A 8 -12.58 11.46 -7.15
C ASN A 8 -12.43 11.31 -8.65
N LEU A 9 -11.33 11.83 -9.20
CA LEU A 9 -11.06 11.74 -10.62
C LEU A 9 -10.73 10.31 -11.03
N ALA A 10 -9.99 9.57 -10.19
CA ALA A 10 -9.77 8.13 -10.39
C ALA A 10 -11.10 7.35 -10.47
N LEU A 11 -11.99 7.51 -9.48
CA LEU A 11 -13.30 6.85 -9.48
C LEU A 11 -14.16 7.26 -10.67
N ARG A 12 -14.09 8.52 -11.11
CA ARG A 12 -14.83 9.01 -12.29
C ARG A 12 -14.39 8.30 -13.56
N PHE A 13 -13.08 8.23 -13.81
CA PHE A 13 -12.53 7.59 -15.00
C PHE A 13 -12.78 6.08 -14.99
N TYR A 14 -12.54 5.39 -13.87
CA TYR A 14 -12.82 3.95 -13.80
C TYR A 14 -14.30 3.62 -13.93
N ARG A 15 -15.22 4.45 -13.41
CA ARG A 15 -16.66 4.25 -13.64
C ARG A 15 -17.07 4.49 -15.09
N ARG A 16 -16.43 5.43 -15.78
CA ARG A 16 -16.65 5.62 -17.22
C ARG A 16 -16.14 4.42 -18.02
N SER A 17 -14.95 3.92 -17.68
CA SER A 17 -14.40 2.68 -18.24
C SER A 17 -15.36 1.52 -18.03
N LEU A 18 -15.81 1.31 -16.79
CA LEU A 18 -16.78 0.27 -16.44
C LEU A 18 -18.06 0.38 -17.26
N LYS A 19 -18.58 1.59 -17.47
CA LYS A 19 -19.77 1.80 -18.31
C LYS A 19 -19.51 1.33 -19.75
N ILE A 20 -18.40 1.77 -20.36
CA ILE A 20 -18.02 1.36 -21.71
C ILE A 20 -17.85 -0.16 -21.78
N SER A 21 -17.16 -0.77 -20.82
CA SER A 21 -16.95 -2.22 -20.74
C SER A 21 -18.27 -2.99 -20.66
N ASN A 22 -19.28 -2.46 -19.96
CA ASN A 22 -20.64 -3.02 -19.96
C ASN A 22 -21.35 -2.84 -21.31
N ASP A 23 -21.27 -1.64 -21.90
CA ASP A 23 -21.93 -1.33 -23.18
C ASP A 23 -21.42 -2.22 -24.33
N ILE A 24 -20.16 -2.68 -24.26
CA ILE A 24 -19.55 -3.62 -25.23
C ILE A 24 -19.52 -5.08 -24.73
N GLU A 25 -20.13 -5.37 -23.59
CA GLU A 25 -20.22 -6.71 -22.96
C GLU A 25 -18.86 -7.42 -22.75
N ASN A 26 -17.78 -6.65 -22.55
CA ASN A 26 -16.45 -7.21 -22.35
C ASN A 26 -16.21 -7.58 -20.88
N GLN A 27 -16.51 -8.84 -20.55
CA GLN A 27 -16.36 -9.40 -19.20
C GLN A 27 -14.97 -9.22 -18.59
N HIS A 28 -13.91 -9.40 -19.38
CA HIS A 28 -12.54 -9.20 -18.91
C HIS A 28 -12.28 -7.74 -18.50
N SER A 29 -12.73 -6.78 -19.29
CA SER A 29 -12.60 -5.35 -18.97
C SER A 29 -13.48 -4.95 -17.78
N ILE A 30 -14.69 -5.49 -17.67
CA ILE A 30 -15.57 -5.27 -16.51
C ILE A 30 -14.88 -5.72 -15.21
N ALA A 31 -14.30 -6.93 -15.18
CA ALA A 31 -13.59 -7.45 -14.01
C ALA A 31 -12.37 -6.58 -13.63
N ASN A 32 -11.61 -6.11 -14.63
CA ASN A 32 -10.47 -5.21 -14.41
C ASN A 32 -10.89 -3.83 -13.88
N ASP A 33 -11.97 -3.27 -14.41
CA ASP A 33 -12.52 -1.99 -13.94
C ASP A 33 -13.02 -2.11 -12.49
N LEU A 34 -13.74 -3.19 -12.16
CA LEU A 34 -14.17 -3.47 -10.78
C LEU A 34 -12.98 -3.59 -9.83
N THR A 35 -11.93 -4.30 -10.24
CA THR A 35 -10.68 -4.45 -9.48
C THR A 35 -10.00 -3.10 -9.25
N SER A 36 -9.93 -2.27 -10.28
CA SER A 36 -9.33 -0.92 -10.20
C SER A 36 -10.12 0.03 -9.28
N ILE A 37 -11.46 0.01 -9.36
CA ILE A 37 -12.33 0.78 -8.45
C ILE A 37 -12.16 0.28 -7.01
N SER A 38 -12.04 -1.03 -6.81
CA SER A 38 -11.85 -1.62 -5.49
C SER A 38 -10.56 -1.12 -4.83
N LEU A 39 -9.48 -1.01 -5.60
CA LEU A 39 -8.20 -0.51 -5.10
C LEU A 39 -8.32 0.94 -4.61
N VAL A 40 -9.06 1.79 -5.32
CA VAL A 40 -9.34 3.16 -4.86
C VAL A 40 -10.11 3.15 -3.54
N PHE A 41 -11.11 2.27 -3.39
CA PHE A 41 -11.82 2.14 -2.12
C PHE A 41 -10.96 1.54 -1.00
N ILE A 42 -10.02 0.65 -1.33
CA ILE A 42 -9.01 0.16 -0.38
C ILE A 42 -8.18 1.33 0.13
N GLU A 43 -7.70 2.24 -0.73
CA GLU A 43 -6.90 3.41 -0.33
C GLU A 43 -7.72 4.41 0.53
N ILE A 44 -9.01 4.59 0.23
CA ILE A 44 -9.93 5.40 1.05
C ILE A 44 -10.27 4.71 2.40
N GLY A 45 -10.01 3.41 2.55
CA GLY A 45 -10.37 2.63 3.74
C GLY A 45 -11.81 2.11 3.76
N LYS A 46 -12.53 2.19 2.62
CA LYS A 46 -13.88 1.62 2.45
C LYS A 46 -13.79 0.13 2.10
N PHE A 47 -13.22 -0.67 3.00
CA PHE A 47 -12.94 -2.10 2.77
C PHE A 47 -14.19 -2.93 2.43
N SER A 48 -15.35 -2.63 3.01
CA SER A 48 -16.60 -3.33 2.70
C SER A 48 -17.05 -3.11 1.24
N LYS A 49 -16.96 -1.87 0.75
CA LYS A 49 -17.24 -1.54 -0.66
C LYS A 49 -16.25 -2.22 -1.60
N ALA A 50 -14.96 -2.17 -1.26
CA ALA A 50 -13.92 -2.84 -2.04
C ALA A 50 -14.16 -4.36 -2.11
N LYS A 51 -14.51 -5.00 -0.98
CA LYS A 51 -14.81 -6.43 -0.93
C LYS A 51 -15.98 -6.81 -1.82
N LYS A 52 -17.06 -6.01 -1.86
CA LYS A 52 -18.19 -6.24 -2.77
C LYS A 52 -17.76 -6.20 -4.24
N LEU A 53 -16.97 -5.20 -4.62
CA LEU A 53 -16.48 -5.07 -6.00
C LEU A 53 -15.59 -6.24 -6.42
N ILE A 54 -14.71 -6.70 -5.52
CA ILE A 54 -13.89 -7.90 -5.78
C ILE A 54 -14.73 -9.17 -5.83
N GLY A 55 -15.79 -9.28 -5.02
CA GLY A 55 -16.75 -10.38 -5.13
C GLY A 55 -17.34 -10.47 -6.54
N ASN A 56 -17.83 -9.35 -7.06
CA ASN A 56 -18.36 -9.29 -8.44
C ASN A 56 -17.29 -9.61 -9.49
N ALA A 57 -16.06 -9.10 -9.34
CA ALA A 57 -14.97 -9.40 -10.27
C ALA A 57 -14.60 -10.90 -10.27
N LEU A 58 -14.66 -11.55 -9.10
CA LEU A 58 -14.43 -12.99 -8.96
C LEU A 58 -15.56 -13.84 -9.55
N GLU A 59 -16.81 -13.38 -9.51
CA GLU A 59 -17.92 -14.05 -10.20
C GLU A 59 -17.67 -14.07 -11.70
N ILE A 60 -17.35 -12.92 -12.29
CA ILE A 60 -17.00 -12.81 -13.71
C ILE A 60 -15.77 -13.66 -14.04
N GLN A 61 -14.74 -13.62 -13.19
CA GLN A 61 -13.52 -14.42 -13.38
C GLN A 61 -13.82 -15.92 -13.48
N LYS A 62 -14.78 -16.44 -12.70
CA LYS A 62 -15.19 -17.85 -12.79
C LYS A 62 -15.82 -18.19 -14.15
N GLU A 63 -16.54 -17.26 -14.75
CA GLU A 63 -17.17 -17.44 -16.05
C GLU A 63 -16.14 -17.47 -17.19
N ILE A 64 -15.12 -16.59 -17.13
CA ILE A 64 -14.09 -16.49 -18.17
C ILE A 64 -12.84 -17.34 -17.90
N THR A 65 -12.73 -17.96 -16.72
CA THR A 65 -11.64 -18.87 -16.31
C THR A 65 -10.21 -18.32 -16.44
N GLU A 66 -10.06 -16.99 -16.40
CA GLU A 66 -8.78 -16.32 -16.56
C GLU A 66 -8.03 -16.25 -15.23
N LYS A 67 -6.88 -16.94 -15.13
CA LYS A 67 -6.10 -17.06 -13.89
C LYS A 67 -5.44 -15.74 -13.47
N GLY A 68 -5.09 -14.88 -14.42
CA GLY A 68 -4.46 -13.60 -14.13
C GLY A 68 -5.34 -12.68 -13.29
N LEU A 69 -6.63 -12.58 -13.60
CA LEU A 69 -7.65 -11.83 -12.87
C LEU A 69 -7.87 -12.41 -11.48
N GLU A 70 -7.83 -13.73 -11.35
CA GLU A 70 -7.91 -14.39 -10.05
C GLU A 70 -6.78 -13.94 -9.13
N SER A 71 -5.53 -13.90 -9.65
CA SER A 71 -4.38 -13.44 -8.88
C SER A 71 -4.50 -11.98 -8.45
N GLU A 72 -5.07 -11.12 -9.31
CA GLU A 72 -5.29 -9.70 -9.02
C GLU A 72 -6.38 -9.51 -7.97
N CYS A 73 -7.47 -10.25 -8.07
CA CYS A 73 -8.51 -10.28 -7.05
C CYS A 73 -7.95 -10.77 -5.70
N CYS A 74 -7.12 -11.81 -5.70
CA CYS A 74 -6.44 -12.30 -4.49
C CYS A 74 -5.53 -11.23 -3.87
N LEU A 75 -4.78 -10.47 -4.66
CA LEU A 75 -3.98 -9.34 -4.18
C LEU A 75 -4.86 -8.29 -3.47
N GLN A 76 -6.00 -7.93 -4.04
CA GLN A 76 -6.91 -6.96 -3.42
C GLN A 76 -7.54 -7.52 -2.13
N LEU A 77 -7.92 -8.80 -2.12
CA LEU A 77 -8.43 -9.47 -0.90
C LEU A 77 -7.37 -9.53 0.20
N CYS A 78 -6.10 -9.75 -0.14
CA CYS A 78 -5.00 -9.66 0.82
C CYS A 78 -4.96 -8.25 1.45
N ARG A 79 -4.96 -7.19 0.64
CA ARG A 79 -4.95 -5.79 1.12
C ARG A 79 -6.17 -5.47 2.01
N ILE A 80 -7.36 -5.93 1.63
CA ILE A 80 -8.60 -5.76 2.40
C ILE A 80 -8.48 -6.45 3.76
N ASN A 81 -7.99 -7.69 3.80
CA ASN A 81 -7.85 -8.45 5.04
C ASN A 81 -6.76 -7.86 5.94
N MET A 82 -5.67 -7.34 5.38
CA MET A 82 -4.67 -6.59 6.16
C MET A 82 -5.24 -5.30 6.77
N GLY A 83 -6.05 -4.56 6.00
CA GLY A 83 -6.73 -3.35 6.46
C GLY A 83 -7.76 -3.61 7.57
N THR A 84 -8.39 -4.79 7.54
CA THR A 84 -9.35 -5.27 8.55
C THR A 84 -8.73 -6.12 9.65
N LYS A 85 -7.39 -6.21 9.69
CA LYS A 85 -6.57 -6.96 10.68
C LYS A 85 -6.74 -8.48 10.69
N ASN A 86 -7.30 -9.06 9.63
CA ASN A 86 -7.39 -10.52 9.43
C ASN A 86 -6.11 -11.06 8.77
N ILE A 87 -5.02 -11.16 9.55
CA ILE A 87 -3.68 -11.46 9.01
C ILE A 87 -3.57 -12.88 8.42
N ALA A 88 -4.16 -13.89 9.08
CA ALA A 88 -4.15 -15.26 8.58
C ALA A 88 -4.81 -15.38 7.20
N VAL A 89 -6.00 -14.80 7.05
CA VAL A 89 -6.75 -14.78 5.78
C VAL A 89 -5.99 -13.98 4.71
N ALA A 90 -5.35 -12.87 5.09
CA ALA A 90 -4.51 -12.11 4.15
C ALA A 90 -3.34 -12.95 3.61
N ARG A 91 -2.68 -13.74 4.47
CA ARG A 91 -1.60 -14.64 4.09
C ARG A 91 -2.07 -15.70 3.09
N GLU A 92 -3.22 -16.31 3.31
CA GLU A 92 -3.80 -17.28 2.37
C GLU A 92 -3.99 -16.67 0.97
N TYR A 93 -4.59 -15.47 0.89
CA TYR A 93 -4.78 -14.79 -0.38
C TYR A 93 -3.47 -14.36 -1.04
N CYS A 94 -2.49 -13.89 -0.26
CA CYS A 94 -1.17 -13.55 -0.78
C CYS A 94 -0.47 -14.78 -1.36
N SER A 95 -0.48 -15.91 -0.64
CA SER A 95 0.12 -17.17 -1.11
C SER A 95 -0.57 -17.71 -2.36
N ARG A 96 -1.91 -17.63 -2.42
CA ARG A 96 -2.67 -18.01 -3.62
C ARG A 96 -2.31 -17.13 -4.82
N ALA A 97 -2.24 -15.81 -4.65
CA ALA A 97 -1.85 -14.90 -5.72
C ALA A 97 -0.44 -15.20 -6.24
N THR A 98 0.54 -15.36 -5.34
CA THR A 98 1.93 -15.68 -5.70
C THR A 98 2.01 -16.95 -6.53
N LYS A 99 1.35 -18.03 -6.08
CA LYS A 99 1.35 -19.31 -6.79
C LYS A 99 0.81 -19.18 -8.21
N ILE A 100 -0.33 -18.50 -8.36
CA ILE A 100 -0.94 -18.30 -9.69
C ILE A 100 -0.01 -17.47 -10.60
N ILE A 101 0.61 -16.42 -10.09
CA ILE A 101 1.50 -15.56 -10.87
C ILE A 101 2.77 -16.31 -11.30
N GLU A 102 3.32 -17.14 -10.42
CA GLU A 102 4.46 -18.01 -10.73
C GLU A 102 4.08 -19.04 -11.80
N ASP A 103 2.89 -19.65 -11.72
CA ASP A 103 2.37 -20.58 -12.74
C ASP A 103 2.17 -19.89 -14.11
N ILE A 104 1.80 -18.61 -14.13
CA ILE A 104 1.61 -17.82 -15.37
C ILE A 104 2.94 -17.39 -16.00
N GLY A 105 3.99 -17.16 -15.19
CA GLY A 105 5.37 -16.92 -15.64
C GLY A 105 5.70 -15.54 -16.22
N HIS A 106 4.72 -14.70 -16.61
CA HIS A 106 4.97 -13.41 -17.27
C HIS A 106 4.42 -12.15 -16.56
N LYS A 107 3.70 -12.27 -15.42
CA LYS A 107 3.19 -11.13 -14.63
C LYS A 107 4.21 -10.59 -13.61
N LYS A 108 5.39 -10.16 -14.07
CA LYS A 108 6.51 -9.72 -13.20
C LYS A 108 6.13 -8.61 -12.22
N ARG A 109 5.29 -7.64 -12.62
CA ARG A 109 4.85 -6.54 -11.74
C ARG A 109 4.01 -7.06 -10.56
N ASN A 110 3.03 -7.91 -10.84
CA ASN A 110 2.17 -8.50 -9.82
C ASN A 110 2.97 -9.39 -8.86
N LEU A 111 4.02 -10.06 -9.35
CA LEU A 111 4.93 -10.81 -8.48
C LEU A 111 5.64 -9.89 -7.48
N VAL A 112 6.15 -8.74 -7.92
CA VAL A 112 6.72 -7.74 -7.01
C VAL A 112 5.68 -7.26 -6.00
N GLU A 113 4.43 -7.00 -6.43
CA GLU A 113 3.37 -6.62 -5.49
C GLU A 113 3.09 -7.72 -4.45
N CYS A 114 3.09 -9.00 -4.83
CA CYS A 114 2.99 -10.11 -3.89
C CYS A 114 4.13 -10.09 -2.86
N LEU A 115 5.37 -9.87 -3.32
CA LEU A 115 6.53 -9.79 -2.43
C LEU A 115 6.41 -8.61 -1.44
N LEU A 116 5.90 -7.46 -1.89
CA LEU A 116 5.65 -6.32 -1.00
C LEU A 116 4.60 -6.66 0.07
N LEU A 117 3.50 -7.32 -0.31
CA LEU A 117 2.46 -7.74 0.64
C LEU A 117 2.99 -8.79 1.62
N ASP A 118 3.74 -9.78 1.14
CA ASP A 118 4.32 -10.83 1.98
C ASP A 118 5.34 -10.25 2.99
N SER A 119 6.16 -9.27 2.58
CA SER A 119 7.08 -8.58 3.49
C SER A 119 6.33 -7.78 4.58
N GLU A 120 5.22 -7.12 4.24
CA GLU A 120 4.36 -6.44 5.23
C GLU A 120 3.62 -7.45 6.13
N LEU A 121 3.23 -8.62 5.62
CA LEU A 121 2.64 -9.70 6.43
C LEU A 121 3.66 -10.25 7.44
N TYR A 122 4.89 -10.54 7.01
CA TYR A 122 5.96 -10.95 7.91
C TYR A 122 6.25 -9.90 8.98
N TYR A 123 6.19 -8.61 8.63
CA TYR A 123 6.30 -7.54 9.61
C TYR A 123 5.21 -7.63 10.68
N ARG A 124 3.95 -7.84 10.28
CA ARG A 124 2.80 -7.92 11.19
C ARG A 124 2.84 -9.15 12.09
N GLU A 125 3.42 -10.23 11.59
CA GLU A 125 3.67 -11.47 12.34
C GLU A 125 4.95 -11.42 13.16
N LYS A 126 5.70 -10.32 13.10
CA LYS A 126 6.97 -10.11 13.81
C LYS A 126 8.11 -11.05 13.36
N ILE A 127 8.02 -11.60 12.14
CA ILE A 127 9.04 -12.45 11.52
C ILE A 127 9.93 -11.58 10.61
N TYR A 128 10.59 -10.60 11.21
CA TYR A 128 11.26 -9.52 10.46
C TYR A 128 12.40 -10.01 9.55
N SER A 129 13.10 -11.08 9.92
CA SER A 129 14.19 -11.64 9.11
C SER A 129 13.70 -12.16 7.75
N LYS A 130 12.53 -12.81 7.71
CA LYS A 130 11.86 -13.21 6.46
C LYS A 130 11.35 -11.98 5.70
N GLY A 131 10.78 -11.00 6.41
CA GLY A 131 10.35 -9.73 5.84
C GLY A 131 11.46 -9.00 5.07
N ILE A 132 12.67 -8.93 5.63
CA ILE A 132 13.85 -8.34 4.97
C ILE A 132 14.26 -9.14 3.74
N LYS A 133 14.31 -10.49 3.83
CA LYS A 133 14.67 -11.35 2.69
C LYS A 133 13.74 -11.12 1.50
N VAL A 134 12.43 -11.10 1.76
CA VAL A 134 11.42 -10.86 0.72
C VAL A 134 11.48 -9.42 0.19
N ALA A 135 11.69 -8.42 1.06
CA ALA A 135 11.87 -7.04 0.64
C ALA A 135 13.10 -6.88 -0.29
N ASN A 136 14.22 -7.53 0.01
CA ASN A 136 15.41 -7.51 -0.86
C ASN A 136 15.13 -8.14 -2.24
N LYS A 137 14.34 -9.22 -2.30
CA LYS A 137 13.90 -9.80 -3.58
C LYS A 137 13.06 -8.80 -4.38
N ALA A 138 12.11 -8.11 -3.71
CA ALA A 138 11.29 -7.07 -4.33
C ALA A 138 12.12 -5.87 -4.82
N ILE A 139 13.11 -5.41 -4.03
CA ILE A 139 14.04 -4.34 -4.40
C ILE A 139 14.76 -4.68 -5.69
N LYS A 140 15.38 -5.88 -5.77
CA LYS A 140 16.12 -6.32 -6.96
C LYS A 140 15.24 -6.31 -8.21
N MET A 141 14.07 -6.95 -8.12
CA MET A 141 13.15 -7.05 -9.26
C MET A 141 12.59 -5.68 -9.66
N ALA A 142 12.17 -4.85 -8.70
CA ALA A 142 11.62 -3.53 -9.00
C ALA A 142 12.66 -2.61 -9.66
N LYS A 143 13.94 -2.75 -9.27
CA LYS A 143 15.06 -2.02 -9.87
C LYS A 143 15.32 -2.48 -11.31
N GLU A 144 15.39 -3.79 -11.54
CA GLU A 144 15.54 -4.37 -12.89
C GLU A 144 14.39 -3.98 -13.84
N MET A 145 13.18 -3.83 -13.30
CA MET A 145 12.00 -3.41 -14.06
C MET A 145 11.89 -1.90 -14.26
N GLY A 146 12.71 -1.09 -13.58
CA GLY A 146 12.58 0.37 -13.58
C GLY A 146 11.30 0.90 -12.91
N THR A 147 10.62 0.09 -12.09
CA THR A 147 9.36 0.48 -11.43
C THR A 147 9.66 1.24 -10.14
N LYS A 148 9.85 2.56 -10.26
CA LYS A 148 10.19 3.46 -9.15
C LYS A 148 9.24 3.37 -7.95
N ASP A 149 7.92 3.27 -8.22
CA ASP A 149 6.90 3.19 -7.17
C ASP A 149 7.02 1.91 -6.30
N LEU A 150 7.27 0.76 -6.94
CA LEU A 150 7.45 -0.51 -6.25
C LEU A 150 8.81 -0.58 -5.55
N TYR A 151 9.84 0.02 -6.16
CA TYR A 151 11.18 0.08 -5.60
C TYR A 151 11.17 0.87 -4.27
N ALA A 152 10.58 2.07 -4.24
CA ALA A 152 10.46 2.86 -3.01
C ALA A 152 9.66 2.13 -1.92
N LYS A 153 8.55 1.46 -2.27
CA LYS A 153 7.79 0.63 -1.31
C LYS A 153 8.63 -0.52 -0.75
N ALA A 154 9.46 -1.16 -1.58
CA ALA A 154 10.31 -2.26 -1.14
C ALA A 154 11.42 -1.77 -0.18
N LEU A 155 12.02 -0.61 -0.46
CA LEU A 155 12.99 0.06 0.43
C LEU A 155 12.37 0.35 1.80
N LEU A 156 11.15 0.90 1.84
CA LEU A 156 10.42 1.16 3.07
C LEU A 156 10.19 -0.11 3.90
N LEU A 157 9.78 -1.21 3.26
CA LEU A 157 9.57 -2.48 3.94
C LEU A 157 10.87 -3.07 4.48
N LYS A 158 11.98 -2.93 3.77
CA LYS A 158 13.31 -3.32 4.25
C LYS A 158 13.69 -2.52 5.50
N VAL A 159 13.57 -1.19 5.47
CA VAL A 159 13.89 -0.32 6.62
C VAL A 159 13.00 -0.64 7.81
N LYS A 160 11.69 -0.71 7.57
CA LYS A 160 10.70 -0.99 8.62
C LYS A 160 10.96 -2.30 9.34
N ASN A 161 11.25 -3.38 8.60
CA ASN A 161 11.66 -4.66 9.20
C ASN A 161 13.05 -4.60 9.86
N GLY A 162 14.01 -3.92 9.22
CA GLY A 162 15.39 -3.78 9.71
C GLY A 162 15.51 -3.01 11.03
N ILE A 163 14.73 -1.94 11.19
CA ILE A 163 14.61 -1.19 12.45
C ILE A 163 14.08 -2.09 13.56
N LYS A 164 13.05 -2.91 13.27
CA LYS A 164 12.47 -3.81 14.28
C LYS A 164 13.36 -4.99 14.65
N LEU A 165 14.19 -5.45 13.72
CA LEU A 165 15.16 -6.51 13.97
C LEU A 165 16.48 -5.99 14.55
N HIS A 166 16.68 -4.67 14.62
CA HIS A 166 17.92 -4.02 15.07
C HIS A 166 19.16 -4.43 14.25
N VAL A 167 19.01 -4.57 12.94
CA VAL A 167 20.10 -5.03 12.04
C VAL A 167 20.65 -3.96 11.12
N LEU A 168 20.01 -2.79 11.05
CA LEU A 168 20.46 -1.67 10.22
C LEU A 168 21.13 -0.62 11.10
N SER A 169 22.29 -0.13 10.67
CA SER A 169 22.96 1.02 11.30
C SER A 169 22.22 2.33 11.04
N LYS A 170 22.52 3.37 11.85
CA LYS A 170 21.97 4.74 11.66
C LYS A 170 22.20 5.26 10.25
N LEU A 171 23.39 5.01 9.69
CA LEU A 171 23.76 5.45 8.35
C LEU A 171 22.95 4.72 7.27
N GLU A 172 22.76 3.41 7.41
CA GLU A 172 21.98 2.62 6.44
C GLU A 172 20.50 3.00 6.46
N VAL A 173 19.90 3.21 7.63
CA VAL A 173 18.50 3.64 7.72
C VAL A 173 18.30 4.98 7.01
N ARG A 174 19.16 5.97 7.29
CA ARG A 174 19.08 7.29 6.66
C ARG A 174 19.24 7.19 5.13
N LYS A 175 20.27 6.49 4.64
CA LYS A 175 20.48 6.31 3.20
C LYS A 175 19.26 5.71 2.49
N ILE A 176 18.67 4.66 3.05
CA ILE A 176 17.52 4.00 2.41
C ILE A 176 16.28 4.90 2.46
N LEU A 177 16.05 5.62 3.56
CA LEU A 177 14.91 6.54 3.67
C LEU A 177 15.06 7.78 2.79
N ASP A 178 16.27 8.32 2.65
CA ASP A 178 16.57 9.43 1.73
C ASP A 178 16.33 9.01 0.27
N GLU A 179 16.84 7.84 -0.14
CA GLU A 179 16.61 7.29 -1.48
C GLU A 179 15.10 7.10 -1.73
N ALA A 180 14.37 6.52 -0.77
CA ALA A 180 12.92 6.33 -0.91
C ALA A 180 12.15 7.66 -0.94
N LYS A 181 12.63 8.68 -0.21
CA LYS A 181 12.06 10.04 -0.20
C LYS A 181 12.22 10.71 -1.55
N GLU A 182 13.44 10.75 -2.09
CA GLU A 182 13.76 11.35 -3.39
C GLU A 182 12.88 10.74 -4.49
N ILE A 183 12.75 9.42 -4.50
CA ILE A 183 11.88 8.73 -5.46
C ILE A 183 10.42 9.14 -5.27
N ALA A 184 9.93 9.20 -4.03
CA ALA A 184 8.53 9.54 -3.74
C ALA A 184 8.18 10.97 -4.15
N GLU A 185 9.12 11.90 -3.97
CA GLU A 185 9.03 13.30 -4.43
C GLU A 185 9.06 13.37 -5.97
N GLU A 186 9.98 12.65 -6.62
CA GLU A 186 10.12 12.61 -8.08
C GLU A 186 8.83 12.13 -8.76
N ILE A 187 8.22 11.05 -8.26
CA ILE A 187 6.99 10.49 -8.84
C ILE A 187 5.72 11.22 -8.35
N GLY A 188 5.83 12.15 -7.41
CA GLY A 188 4.71 12.89 -6.83
C GLY A 188 3.68 11.99 -6.13
N CYS A 189 4.12 10.95 -5.41
CA CYS A 189 3.24 9.99 -4.75
C CYS A 189 3.08 10.30 -3.24
N PRO A 190 2.04 11.06 -2.82
CA PRO A 190 1.81 11.37 -1.42
C PRO A 190 1.71 10.13 -0.54
N GLU A 191 1.13 9.04 -1.06
CA GLU A 191 0.95 7.78 -0.31
C GLU A 191 2.28 7.12 0.07
N ILE A 192 3.32 7.26 -0.74
CA ILE A 192 4.67 6.76 -0.40
C ILE A 192 5.37 7.79 0.48
N LEU A 193 5.27 9.07 0.15
CA LEU A 193 5.97 10.15 0.84
C LEU A 193 5.64 10.21 2.33
N TRP A 194 4.36 10.16 2.71
CA TRP A 194 4.01 10.17 4.14
C TRP A 194 4.51 8.90 4.85
N ARG A 195 4.60 7.74 4.17
CA ARG A 195 5.15 6.50 4.76
C ARG A 195 6.64 6.63 5.00
N VAL A 196 7.38 7.29 4.10
CA VAL A 196 8.79 7.61 4.29
C VAL A 196 8.96 8.48 5.53
N TYR A 197 8.20 9.58 5.63
CA TYR A 197 8.24 10.45 6.80
C TYR A 197 7.83 9.73 8.09
N PHE A 198 6.85 8.84 8.02
CA PHE A 198 6.46 8.07 9.19
C PHE A 198 7.57 7.13 9.67
N GLU A 199 8.27 6.43 8.76
CA GLU A 199 9.40 5.58 9.16
C GLU A 199 10.61 6.42 9.63
N TYR A 200 10.81 7.62 9.09
CA TYR A 200 11.78 8.60 9.63
C TYR A 200 11.45 8.97 11.08
N GLY A 201 10.22 9.39 11.35
CA GLY A 201 9.79 9.76 12.70
C GLY A 201 9.90 8.59 13.68
N ARG A 202 9.53 7.37 13.26
CA ARG A 202 9.67 6.16 14.09
C ARG A 202 11.11 5.84 14.42
N TYR A 203 12.00 5.99 13.44
CA TYR A 203 13.42 5.78 13.63
C TYR A 203 14.00 6.78 14.64
N LEU A 204 13.71 8.07 14.48
CA LEU A 204 14.16 9.14 15.37
C LEU A 204 13.60 8.98 16.78
N GLN A 205 12.31 8.63 16.89
CA GLN A 205 11.65 8.36 18.16
C GLN A 205 12.32 7.20 18.92
N ASN A 206 12.72 6.13 18.23
CA ASN A 206 13.45 5.01 18.87
C ASN A 206 14.84 5.45 19.38
N ASN A 207 15.45 6.46 18.76
CA ASN A 207 16.73 7.03 19.19
C ASN A 207 16.58 8.19 20.17
N LYS A 208 15.37 8.45 20.69
CA LYS A 208 15.05 9.57 21.60
C LYS A 208 15.28 10.96 20.99
N GLU A 209 15.38 11.07 19.67
CA GLU A 209 15.45 12.32 18.92
C GLU A 209 14.02 12.88 18.73
N TYR A 210 13.34 13.23 19.83
CA TYR A 210 11.88 13.46 19.85
C TYR A 210 11.40 14.69 19.08
N LEU A 211 12.13 15.81 19.13
CA LEU A 211 11.76 17.04 18.39
C LEU A 211 11.80 16.81 16.88
N GLU A 212 12.87 16.17 16.38
CA GLU A 212 12.97 15.82 14.96
C GLU A 212 11.91 14.79 14.57
N ALA A 213 11.64 13.79 15.42
CA ALA A 213 10.57 12.83 15.16
C ALA A 213 9.20 13.50 15.02
N LEU A 214 8.90 14.50 15.86
CA LEU A 214 7.67 15.28 15.80
C LEU A 214 7.53 16.02 14.46
N ASP A 215 8.58 16.69 13.98
CA ASP A 215 8.59 17.37 12.68
C ASP A 215 8.21 16.40 11.53
N TYR A 216 8.79 15.20 11.51
CA TYR A 216 8.44 14.19 10.51
C TYR A 216 7.00 13.69 10.62
N TYR A 217 6.47 13.51 11.82
CA TYR A 217 5.06 13.14 11.99
C TYR A 217 4.11 14.27 11.59
N GLN A 218 4.46 15.53 11.84
CA GLN A 218 3.70 16.69 11.38
C GLN A 218 3.70 16.80 9.85
N LYS A 219 4.82 16.51 9.17
CA LYS A 219 4.87 16.39 7.71
C LYS A 219 3.90 15.33 7.17
N CYS A 220 3.76 14.20 7.87
CA CYS A 220 2.74 13.19 7.51
C CYS A 220 1.32 13.77 7.59
N ASN A 221 1.01 14.49 8.67
CA ASN A 221 -0.30 15.10 8.88
C ASN A 221 -0.61 16.20 7.85
N GLY A 222 0.39 16.96 7.42
CA GLY A 222 0.30 17.90 6.29
C GLY A 222 -0.15 17.20 5.00
N ILE A 223 0.53 16.10 4.64
CA ILE A 223 0.15 15.30 3.46
C ILE A 223 -1.27 14.76 3.56
N PHE A 224 -1.70 14.29 4.75
CA PHE A 224 -3.07 13.83 4.94
C PHE A 224 -4.08 14.94 4.70
N SER A 225 -3.81 16.13 5.22
CA SER A 225 -4.66 17.31 5.05
C SER A 225 -4.77 17.70 3.56
N ASP A 226 -3.67 17.67 2.82
CA ASP A 226 -3.63 17.95 1.39
C ASP A 226 -4.39 16.92 0.56
N VAL A 227 -4.34 15.63 0.93
CA VAL A 227 -5.13 14.59 0.25
C VAL A 227 -6.61 14.76 0.59
N ILE A 228 -6.94 15.01 1.86
CA ILE A 228 -8.32 15.20 2.33
C ILE A 228 -9.00 16.38 1.64
N SER A 229 -8.28 17.50 1.43
CA SER A 229 -8.82 18.68 0.74
C SER A 229 -9.27 18.39 -0.70
N LYS A 230 -8.64 17.40 -1.36
CA LYS A 230 -9.01 16.93 -2.71
C LYS A 230 -10.19 15.97 -2.72
N ILE A 231 -10.56 15.38 -1.58
CA ILE A 231 -11.67 14.43 -1.47
C ILE A 231 -13.00 15.16 -1.26
N LYS A 232 -13.78 15.32 -2.35
CA LYS A 232 -15.11 15.96 -2.33
C LYS A 232 -16.12 15.25 -1.41
N ASN A 233 -16.20 13.92 -1.46
CA ASN A 233 -17.19 13.19 -0.67
C ASN A 233 -16.80 13.14 0.82
N GLU A 234 -17.67 13.66 1.69
CA GLU A 234 -17.41 13.74 3.13
C GLU A 234 -17.25 12.37 3.81
N SER A 235 -18.07 11.38 3.44
CA SER A 235 -17.94 10.00 3.95
C SER A 235 -16.60 9.38 3.57
N TYR A 236 -16.01 9.78 2.44
CA TYR A 236 -14.70 9.31 1.99
C TYR A 236 -13.57 10.03 2.73
N ARG A 237 -13.70 11.35 3.00
CA ARG A 237 -12.76 12.09 3.86
C ARG A 237 -12.65 11.46 5.24
N ARG A 238 -13.80 11.25 5.91
CA ARG A 238 -13.86 10.63 7.24
C ARG A 238 -13.25 9.23 7.22
N SER A 239 -13.57 8.43 6.20
CA SER A 239 -13.01 7.07 6.05
C SER A 239 -11.50 7.07 5.85
N TYR A 240 -10.99 7.96 5.00
CA TYR A 240 -9.56 8.08 4.72
C TYR A 240 -8.77 8.46 5.98
N PHE A 241 -9.27 9.46 6.71
CA PHE A 241 -8.64 9.93 7.94
C PHE A 241 -8.68 8.88 9.06
N ASN A 242 -9.80 8.16 9.21
CA ASN A 242 -9.99 7.17 10.28
C ASN A 242 -9.31 5.83 10.01
N ARG A 243 -8.52 5.70 8.94
CA ARG A 243 -7.78 4.46 8.71
C ARG A 243 -6.78 4.20 9.84
N PRO A 244 -6.61 2.93 10.27
CA PRO A 244 -5.72 2.60 11.39
C PRO A 244 -4.26 3.08 11.23
N ASP A 245 -3.75 3.06 10.00
CA ASP A 245 -2.38 3.48 9.71
C ASP A 245 -2.20 5.01 9.75
N ARG A 246 -3.26 5.78 9.50
CA ARG A 246 -3.27 7.25 9.65
C ARG A 246 -3.42 7.67 11.11
N GLN A 247 -4.32 7.00 11.83
CA GLN A 247 -4.50 7.19 13.28
C GLN A 247 -3.23 6.86 14.07
N ALA A 248 -2.40 5.91 13.59
CA ALA A 248 -1.12 5.61 14.20
C ALA A 248 -0.13 6.79 14.15
N VAL A 249 -0.21 7.67 13.13
CA VAL A 249 0.60 8.88 13.06
C VAL A 249 0.15 9.89 14.11
N LEU A 250 -1.15 10.14 14.22
CA LEU A 250 -1.71 11.07 15.22
C LEU A 250 -1.39 10.61 16.63
N ALA A 251 -1.55 9.32 16.92
CA ALA A 251 -1.18 8.76 18.21
C ALA A 251 0.33 8.89 18.51
N ALA A 252 1.18 8.89 17.48
CA ALA A 252 2.62 9.11 17.63
C ALA A 252 2.96 10.58 17.94
N ILE A 253 2.24 11.53 17.32
CA ILE A 253 2.31 12.96 17.63
C ILE A 253 1.93 13.19 19.09
N ASP A 254 0.71 12.78 19.49
CA ASP A 254 0.19 12.95 20.85
C ASP A 254 1.14 12.36 21.90
N LYS A 255 1.75 11.22 21.60
CA LYS A 255 2.70 10.55 22.50
C LYS A 255 3.98 11.36 22.67
N ILE A 256 4.52 11.95 21.60
CA ILE A 256 5.74 12.76 21.68
C ILE A 256 5.46 14.09 22.37
N GLU A 257 4.34 14.76 22.07
CA GLU A 257 3.97 16.01 22.72
C GLU A 257 3.87 15.84 24.24
N LYS A 258 3.24 14.75 24.72
CA LYS A 258 3.20 14.41 26.15
C LYS A 258 4.55 14.11 26.79
N LEU A 259 5.58 13.77 26.02
CA LEU A 259 6.95 13.57 26.53
C LEU A 259 7.77 14.85 26.57
N LEU A 260 7.34 15.88 25.83
CA LEU A 260 8.01 17.18 25.74
C LEU A 260 7.44 18.20 26.74
N HIS A 261 6.22 17.96 27.23
CA HIS A 261 5.59 18.68 28.35
C HIS A 261 5.97 18.06 29.69
#